data_AF-A0A2G4GDF0-F1
#
_entry.id   AF-A0A2G4GDF0-F1
#
_cell.length_a   1.000
_cell.length_b   1.000
_cell.length_c   1.000
_cell.angle_alpha   90.00
_cell.angle_beta   90.00
_cell.angle_gamma   90.00
#
_symmetry.space_group_name_H-M   'P 1'
#
loop_
_entity.id
_entity.type
_entity.pdbx_description
1 polymer ?
#
loop_
_entity_poly.entity_id
_entity_poly.type
_entity_poly.pdbx_seq_one_letter_code
_entity_poly.pdbx_strand_id
1 'polypeptide(L)'
;MPAEVVAQLEERVEGRAQLRIYQSAPLDPGTPVQPPVMRYAEFQDGTTYEAHVYGRRTESIRWLPNASLNSVAFDRMLAVHESPLRRLEVVEIPLSGKPAVEICPVSGNTALATSPTESIAEDVVVKAHGDIIYLCDGCHVSLFVEQVARLEAQGEGVTGGMQRFTGVLPASLFTLLGELRVLHIPLTFADPNTILVSEAKCYEVMRDVSDFFYRASYGRLTAHATVTLPIKLPHNEAWHMQKDSTEGFSKEFDALGLEHAHAREEARKLGYDSGNFDTVVARLTGRVAQR
;
A
#
# COMPACT_ATOMS: atom_id res chain seq x y z
N MET A 1 8.17 6.16 34.96
CA MET A 1 7.34 5.00 34.59
C MET A 1 8.26 3.81 34.33
N PRO A 2 7.90 2.57 34.69
CA PRO A 2 8.73 1.39 34.43
C PRO A 2 8.93 1.18 32.93
N ALA A 3 10.11 0.70 32.51
CA ALA A 3 10.46 0.52 31.10
C ALA A 3 9.50 -0.43 30.35
N GLU A 4 9.01 -1.46 31.03
CA GLU A 4 8.03 -2.42 30.50
C GLU A 4 6.69 -1.76 30.14
N VAL A 5 6.28 -0.75 30.91
CA VAL A 5 5.04 0.00 30.65
C VAL A 5 5.26 1.02 29.52
N VAL A 6 6.46 1.60 29.41
CA VAL A 6 6.81 2.51 28.31
C VAL A 6 6.84 1.77 26.97
N ALA A 7 7.29 0.51 26.95
CA ALA A 7 7.30 -0.32 25.75
C ALA A 7 5.90 -0.69 25.23
N GLN A 8 4.87 -0.59 26.08
CA GLN A 8 3.47 -0.83 25.71
C GLN A 8 2.69 0.47 25.45
N LEU A 9 3.36 1.63 25.47
CA LEU A 9 2.71 2.88 25.09
C LEU A 9 2.64 3.00 23.57
N GLU A 10 1.63 3.73 23.12
CA GLU A 10 1.46 4.11 21.72
C GLU A 10 2.72 4.77 21.17
N GLU A 11 3.25 4.21 20.09
CA GLU A 11 4.39 4.78 19.38
C GLU A 11 3.90 5.53 18.14
N ARG A 12 4.39 6.76 17.95
CA ARG A 12 4.15 7.47 16.70
C ARG A 12 5.09 6.96 15.63
N VAL A 13 4.51 6.31 14.61
CA VAL A 13 5.26 5.79 13.46
C VAL A 13 5.01 6.71 12.27
N GLU A 14 6.08 7.28 11.76
CA GLU A 14 6.06 8.19 10.63
C GLU A 14 7.12 7.73 9.61
N GLY A 15 6.74 7.62 8.34
CA GLY A 15 7.71 7.21 7.33
C GLY A 15 7.10 6.85 5.98
N ARG A 16 7.96 6.35 5.10
CA ARG A 16 7.56 5.75 3.82
C ARG A 16 7.37 4.26 3.99
N ALA A 17 6.24 3.76 3.52
CA ALA A 17 5.90 2.35 3.58
C ALA A 17 5.17 1.90 2.31
N GLN A 18 5.28 0.61 2.01
CA GLN A 18 4.41 -0.07 1.06
C GLN A 18 3.08 -0.38 1.77
N LEU A 19 1.98 0.23 1.34
CA LEU A 19 0.64 -0.11 1.83
C LEU A 19 0.00 -1.13 0.91
N ARG A 20 0.11 -2.41 1.28
CA ARG A 20 -0.48 -3.57 0.60
C ARG A 20 -1.94 -3.71 0.97
N ILE A 21 -2.77 -4.08 0.00
CA ILE A 21 -4.20 -4.29 0.17
C ILE A 21 -4.54 -5.65 -0.41
N TYR A 22 -5.19 -6.47 0.41
CA TYR A 22 -5.71 -7.78 0.02
C TYR A 22 -7.22 -7.79 0.16
N GLN A 23 -7.88 -8.44 -0.79
CA GLN A 23 -9.34 -8.56 -0.80
C GLN A 23 -9.72 -10.02 -0.64
N SER A 24 -10.70 -10.26 0.22
CA SER A 24 -11.32 -11.57 0.38
C SER A 24 -12.68 -11.55 -0.32
N ALA A 25 -13.01 -12.63 -1.01
CA ALA A 25 -14.29 -12.82 -1.66
C ALA A 25 -14.90 -14.13 -1.16
N PRO A 26 -16.21 -14.16 -0.87
CA PRO A 26 -16.82 -15.40 -0.42
C PRO A 26 -16.82 -16.43 -1.53
N LEU A 27 -16.73 -17.70 -1.14
CA LEU A 27 -16.94 -18.81 -2.07
C LEU A 27 -18.41 -18.85 -2.55
N ASP A 28 -19.34 -18.54 -1.65
CA ASP A 28 -20.78 -18.43 -1.91
C ASP A 28 -21.26 -16.98 -1.85
N PRO A 29 -21.89 -16.41 -2.90
CA PRO A 29 -22.30 -15.01 -2.96
C PRO A 29 -23.20 -14.51 -1.82
N GLY A 30 -23.87 -15.42 -1.10
CA GLY A 30 -24.76 -15.10 0.02
C GLY A 30 -24.07 -15.04 1.38
N THR A 31 -22.80 -15.43 1.48
CA THR A 31 -22.08 -15.50 2.76
C THR A 31 -21.20 -14.26 2.93
N PRO A 32 -21.38 -13.45 3.98
CA PRO A 32 -20.49 -12.32 4.23
C PRO A 32 -19.10 -12.83 4.63
N VAL A 33 -18.05 -12.25 4.02
CA VAL A 33 -16.66 -12.46 4.46
C VAL A 33 -16.23 -11.31 5.34
N GLN A 34 -15.58 -11.63 6.46
CA GLN A 34 -14.98 -10.63 7.35
C GLN A 34 -13.52 -11.00 7.68
N PRO A 35 -12.58 -10.04 7.62
CA PRO A 35 -12.70 -8.73 6.98
C PRO A 35 -12.68 -8.85 5.44
N PRO A 36 -13.48 -8.06 4.70
CA PRO A 36 -13.49 -8.06 3.23
C PRO A 36 -12.20 -7.47 2.61
N VAL A 37 -11.51 -6.61 3.37
CA VAL A 37 -10.27 -5.94 2.96
C VAL A 37 -9.29 -5.97 4.11
N MET A 38 -8.09 -6.50 3.87
CA MET A 38 -6.96 -6.49 4.79
C MET A 38 -5.90 -5.55 4.24
N ARG A 39 -5.21 -4.81 5.13
CA ARG A 39 -4.17 -3.87 4.74
C ARG A 39 -2.93 -4.08 5.59
N TYR A 40 -1.77 -4.07 4.95
CA TYR A 40 -0.48 -4.21 5.61
C TYR A 40 0.44 -3.08 5.19
N ALA A 41 1.08 -2.44 6.17
CA ALA A 41 2.07 -1.40 5.96
C ALA A 41 3.47 -1.96 6.23
N GLU A 42 4.27 -2.11 5.18
CA GLU A 42 5.67 -2.55 5.28
C GLU A 42 6.61 -1.35 5.14
N PHE A 43 7.34 -1.03 6.20
CA PHE A 43 8.31 0.06 6.25
C PHE A 43 9.68 -0.38 5.70
N GLN A 44 10.52 0.58 5.34
CA GLN A 44 11.84 0.33 4.75
C GLN A 44 12.81 -0.40 5.69
N ASP A 45 12.59 -0.32 7.00
CA ASP A 45 13.32 -1.05 8.03
C ASP A 45 12.94 -2.55 8.11
N GLY A 46 11.98 -2.99 7.30
CA GLY A 46 11.44 -4.34 7.28
C GLY A 46 10.35 -4.57 8.32
N THR A 47 9.91 -3.53 9.04
CA THR A 47 8.83 -3.66 10.00
C THR A 47 7.47 -3.61 9.29
N THR A 48 6.68 -4.67 9.44
CA THR A 48 5.30 -4.71 8.93
C THR A 48 4.27 -4.58 10.04
N TYR A 49 3.20 -3.85 9.77
CA TYR A 49 2.04 -3.66 10.64
C TYR A 49 0.72 -3.97 9.91
N GLU A 50 -0.29 -4.37 10.66
CA GLU A 50 -1.67 -4.43 10.19
C GLU A 50 -2.25 -3.01 10.23
N ALA A 51 -2.64 -2.51 9.06
CA ALA A 51 -2.99 -1.11 8.88
C ALA A 51 -4.51 -0.89 8.95
N HIS A 52 -4.97 -0.22 9.99
CA HIS A 52 -6.34 0.27 10.12
C HIS A 52 -6.43 1.70 9.59
N VAL A 53 -7.23 1.89 8.56
CA VAL A 53 -7.38 3.16 7.85
C VAL A 53 -8.77 3.75 8.07
N TYR A 54 -8.89 5.06 7.93
CA TYR A 54 -10.16 5.78 7.89
C TYR A 54 -10.16 6.86 6.80
N GLY A 55 -11.32 7.49 6.59
CA GLY A 55 -11.48 8.60 5.64
C GLY A 55 -11.14 8.20 4.21
N ARG A 56 -10.38 9.05 3.49
CA ARG A 56 -10.03 8.82 2.07
C ARG A 56 -9.36 7.47 1.80
N ARG A 57 -8.63 6.92 2.78
CA ARG A 57 -7.86 5.68 2.61
C ARG A 57 -8.74 4.43 2.69
N THR A 58 -9.93 4.52 3.28
CA THR A 58 -10.92 3.43 3.31
C THR A 58 -11.54 3.19 1.94
N GLU A 59 -11.81 4.27 1.21
CA GLU A 59 -12.40 4.24 -0.13
C GLU A 59 -11.42 3.75 -1.20
N SER A 60 -10.12 3.89 -0.95
CA SER A 60 -9.06 3.40 -1.84
C SER A 60 -8.78 1.92 -1.61
N ILE A 61 -8.87 1.15 -2.71
CA ILE A 61 -8.43 -0.26 -2.80
C ILE A 61 -7.13 -0.41 -3.61
N ARG A 62 -6.41 0.71 -3.85
CA ARG A 62 -5.16 0.68 -4.60
C ARG A 62 -3.99 0.31 -3.70
N TRP A 63 -3.13 -0.58 -4.21
CA TRP A 63 -1.80 -0.79 -3.63
C TRP A 63 -0.97 0.50 -3.78
N LEU A 64 -0.34 0.95 -2.69
CA LEU A 64 0.53 2.12 -2.69
C LEU A 64 1.97 1.68 -2.38
N PRO A 65 2.87 1.63 -3.39
CA PRO A 65 4.22 1.09 -3.21
C PRO A 65 5.14 2.03 -2.41
N ASN A 66 4.76 3.29 -2.22
CA ASN A 66 5.57 4.27 -1.50
C ASN A 66 4.68 5.32 -0.82
N ALA A 67 3.77 4.85 0.03
CA ALA A 67 2.85 5.70 0.79
C ALA A 67 3.60 6.50 1.85
N SER A 68 3.20 7.76 2.03
CA SER A 68 3.59 8.55 3.20
C SER A 68 2.59 8.27 4.31
N LEU A 69 3.04 7.57 5.35
CA LEU A 69 2.19 7.21 6.48
C LEU A 69 2.53 8.08 7.68
N ASN A 70 1.48 8.73 8.20
CA ASN A 70 1.45 9.31 9.53
C ASN A 70 0.51 8.43 10.37
N SER A 71 1.04 7.83 11.43
CA SER A 71 0.34 6.76 12.11
C SER A 71 0.73 6.63 13.58
N VAL A 72 -0.13 5.95 14.32
CA VAL A 72 0.13 5.53 15.70
C VAL A 72 0.09 4.01 15.73
N ALA A 73 1.15 3.40 16.24
CA ALA A 73 1.28 1.97 16.40
C ALA A 73 1.01 1.57 17.86
N PHE A 74 0.32 0.45 18.01
CA PHE A 74 0.24 -0.30 19.24
C PHE A 74 0.52 -1.77 18.90
N ASP A 75 1.63 -2.31 19.40
CA ASP A 75 2.19 -3.60 18.99
C ASP A 75 2.38 -3.72 17.47
N ARG A 76 1.58 -4.56 16.80
CA ARG A 76 1.58 -4.77 15.34
C ARG A 76 0.37 -4.15 14.64
N MET A 77 -0.45 -3.41 15.38
CA MET A 77 -1.63 -2.72 14.88
C MET A 77 -1.28 -1.25 14.64
N LEU A 78 -1.53 -0.76 13.43
CA LEU A 78 -1.19 0.59 13.01
C LEU A 78 -2.44 1.36 12.62
N ALA A 79 -2.78 2.40 13.37
CA ALA A 79 -3.82 3.35 13.00
C ALA A 79 -3.22 4.39 12.05
N VAL A 80 -3.64 4.34 10.79
CA VAL A 80 -3.11 5.18 9.70
C VAL A 80 -4.02 6.37 9.47
N HIS A 81 -3.44 7.57 9.57
CA HIS A 81 -4.12 8.82 9.30
C HIS A 81 -4.47 8.95 7.82
N GLU A 82 -5.61 9.56 7.51
CA GLU A 82 -6.06 9.72 6.12
C GLU A 82 -5.09 10.63 5.33
N SER A 83 -4.69 11.77 5.89
CA SER A 83 -3.71 12.68 5.29
C SER A 83 -2.32 12.03 5.17
N PRO A 84 -1.63 12.19 4.04
CA PRO A 84 -0.25 11.71 3.87
C PRO A 84 0.77 12.56 4.65
N LEU A 85 0.34 13.71 5.16
CA LEU A 85 1.14 14.69 5.88
C LEU A 85 0.59 14.91 7.28
N ARG A 86 1.48 15.18 8.23
CA ARG A 86 1.13 15.64 9.57
C ARG A 86 1.31 17.15 9.63
N ARG A 87 0.28 17.87 10.06
CA ARG A 87 0.41 19.29 10.42
C ARG A 87 1.02 19.37 11.82
N LEU A 88 2.07 20.17 12.00
CA LEU A 88 2.63 20.43 13.32
C LEU A 88 1.80 21.50 14.01
N GLU A 89 1.54 21.32 15.30
CA GLU A 89 0.71 22.24 16.08
C GLU A 89 1.50 23.51 16.43
N VAL A 90 0.78 24.61 16.63
CA VAL A 90 1.37 25.84 17.17
C VAL A 90 2.00 25.52 18.54
N VAL A 91 3.20 26.02 18.80
CA VAL A 91 4.04 25.70 19.98
C VAL A 91 4.75 24.33 19.92
N GLU A 92 4.49 23.45 18.94
CA GLU A 92 5.29 22.24 18.75
C GLU A 92 6.72 22.63 18.31
N ILE A 93 7.74 22.02 18.93
CA ILE A 93 9.14 22.23 18.51
C ILE A 93 9.45 21.18 17.44
N PRO A 94 9.81 21.58 16.21
CA PRO A 94 10.25 20.63 15.20
C PRO A 94 11.47 19.87 15.76
N LEU A 95 11.36 18.54 15.88
CA LEU A 95 12.41 17.72 16.48
C LEU A 95 13.78 18.00 15.84
N SER A 96 14.70 18.52 16.67
CA SER A 96 16.09 18.83 16.35
C SER A 96 16.77 17.62 15.69
N GLY A 97 17.14 17.75 14.42
CA GLY A 97 17.93 16.75 13.68
C GLY A 97 17.30 16.17 12.41
N LYS A 98 16.04 16.50 12.08
CA LYS A 98 15.42 16.13 10.80
C LYS A 98 15.72 17.18 9.72
N PRO A 99 15.91 16.79 8.43
CA PRO A 99 16.17 17.75 7.37
C PRO A 99 14.97 18.69 7.23
N ALA A 100 15.26 19.99 7.18
CA ALA A 100 14.27 21.04 7.01
C ALA A 100 14.31 21.56 5.57
N VAL A 101 13.17 21.55 4.90
CA VAL A 101 12.98 22.16 3.58
C VAL A 101 12.42 23.57 3.80
N GLU A 102 13.29 24.56 3.62
CA GLU A 102 12.97 25.98 3.84
C GLU A 102 12.29 26.65 2.64
N ILE A 103 12.29 26.00 1.47
CA ILE A 103 11.65 26.52 0.26
C ILE A 103 10.25 25.91 0.15
N CYS A 104 9.23 26.75 0.06
CA CYS A 104 7.85 26.33 -0.16
C CYS A 104 7.76 25.55 -1.48
N PRO A 105 7.37 24.27 -1.48
CA PRO A 105 7.25 23.48 -2.71
C PRO A 105 6.13 23.94 -3.65
N VAL A 106 5.17 24.73 -3.15
CA VAL A 106 4.03 25.22 -3.94
C VAL A 106 4.36 26.54 -4.65
N SER A 107 4.91 27.52 -3.92
CA SER A 107 5.19 28.85 -4.45
C SER A 107 6.64 29.07 -4.90
N GLY A 108 7.58 28.21 -4.45
CA GLY A 108 9.01 28.39 -4.68
C GLY A 108 9.67 29.50 -3.84
N ASN A 109 8.89 30.16 -2.98
CA ASN A 109 9.40 31.19 -2.08
C ASN A 109 9.97 30.57 -0.82
N THR A 110 10.94 31.23 -0.19
CA THR A 110 11.46 30.81 1.12
C THR A 110 10.35 30.97 2.17
N ALA A 111 9.98 29.86 2.79
CA ALA A 111 8.88 29.75 3.75
C ALA A 111 9.32 30.01 5.20
N LEU A 112 10.63 30.09 5.50
CA LEU A 112 11.08 30.50 6.83
C LEU A 112 12.32 31.41 6.90
N ALA A 113 12.22 32.30 7.90
CA ALA A 113 13.25 33.09 8.57
C ALA A 113 13.46 32.67 10.05
N THR A 114 12.82 31.57 10.50
CA THR A 114 12.85 31.07 11.89
C THR A 114 13.66 29.78 11.97
N SER A 115 14.58 29.68 12.94
CA SER A 115 15.48 28.53 13.06
C SER A 115 14.73 27.27 13.52
N PRO A 116 15.19 26.05 13.17
CA PRO A 116 14.59 24.77 13.57
C PRO A 116 14.65 24.47 15.09
N THR A 117 15.02 25.46 15.91
CA THR A 117 15.15 25.35 17.37
C THR A 117 14.03 26.09 18.10
N GLU A 118 13.22 26.89 17.40
CA GLU A 118 12.13 27.67 18.00
C GLU A 118 10.77 26.99 17.80
N SER A 119 9.87 27.23 18.76
CA SER A 119 8.49 26.74 18.70
C SER A 119 7.74 27.35 17.52
N ILE A 120 6.94 26.54 16.85
CA ILE A 120 6.18 26.96 15.66
C ILE A 120 5.19 28.07 16.02
N ALA A 121 5.27 29.20 15.32
CA ALA A 121 4.41 30.37 15.54
C ALA A 121 3.06 30.27 14.81
N GLU A 122 2.99 29.53 13.70
CA GLU A 122 1.81 29.43 12.82
C GLU A 122 1.65 28.00 12.28
N ASP A 123 0.42 27.58 11.97
CA ASP A 123 0.04 26.22 11.55
C ASP A 123 0.44 25.85 10.10
N VAL A 124 1.57 26.41 9.64
CA VAL A 124 2.02 26.37 8.24
C VAL A 124 3.18 25.39 8.05
N VAL A 125 3.53 24.63 9.10
CA VAL A 125 4.61 23.65 9.08
C VAL A 125 4.02 22.26 9.01
N VAL A 126 4.47 21.49 8.02
CA VAL A 126 4.05 20.11 7.83
C VAL A 126 5.23 19.16 7.87
N LYS A 127 4.95 17.95 8.31
CA LYS A 127 5.90 16.85 8.29
C LYS A 127 5.51 15.86 7.19
N ALA A 128 6.44 15.62 6.28
CA ALA A 128 6.27 14.75 5.14
C ALA A 128 7.45 13.77 5.09
N HIS A 129 7.19 12.46 5.01
CA HIS A 129 8.24 11.46 4.82
C HIS A 129 9.39 11.46 5.85
N GLY A 130 9.19 12.07 7.02
CA GLY A 130 10.24 12.25 8.02
C GLY A 130 10.95 13.60 7.96
N ASP A 131 10.73 14.41 6.92
CA ASP A 131 11.26 15.76 6.75
C ASP A 131 10.27 16.81 7.26
N ILE A 132 10.80 17.96 7.68
CA ILE A 132 10.01 19.13 8.08
C ILE A 132 9.96 20.08 6.88
N ILE A 133 8.75 20.41 6.44
CA ILE A 133 8.52 21.29 5.29
C ILE A 133 7.80 22.54 5.77
N TYR A 134 8.40 23.68 5.45
CA TYR A 134 7.81 24.99 5.70
C TYR A 134 7.03 25.44 4.47
N LEU A 135 5.81 25.94 4.69
CA LEU A 135 4.95 26.49 3.65
C LEU A 135 4.72 27.98 3.92
N CYS A 136 4.30 28.74 2.90
CA CYS A 136 4.11 30.18 3.07
C CYS A 136 2.75 30.55 3.70
N ASP A 137 1.71 29.75 3.46
CA ASP A 137 0.33 30.04 3.91
C ASP A 137 -0.46 28.75 4.15
N GLY A 138 -1.52 28.83 4.97
CA GLY A 138 -2.44 27.71 5.19
C GLY A 138 -3.11 27.17 3.90
N CYS A 139 -3.27 28.00 2.87
CA CYS A 139 -3.77 27.55 1.56
C CYS A 139 -2.75 26.63 0.85
N HIS A 140 -1.45 26.95 0.95
CA HIS A 140 -0.39 26.10 0.41
C HIS A 140 -0.30 24.75 1.12
N VAL A 141 -0.69 24.68 2.40
CA VAL A 141 -0.82 23.39 3.12
C VAL A 141 -1.83 22.48 2.44
N SER A 142 -3.02 22.98 2.13
CA SER A 142 -4.06 22.17 1.47
C SER A 142 -3.65 21.73 0.06
N LEU A 143 -3.07 22.64 -0.73
CA LEU A 143 -2.55 22.31 -2.07
C LEU A 143 -1.42 21.29 -2.02
N PHE A 144 -0.53 21.41 -1.04
CA PHE A 144 0.58 20.48 -0.88
C PHE A 144 0.11 19.09 -0.42
N VAL A 145 -0.88 19.01 0.47
CA VAL A 145 -1.54 17.74 0.85
C VAL A 145 -2.11 17.05 -0.38
N GLU A 146 -2.85 17.78 -1.23
CA GLU A 146 -3.45 17.23 -2.45
C GLU A 146 -2.37 16.77 -3.45
N GLN A 147 -1.31 17.57 -3.62
CA GLN A 147 -0.18 17.23 -4.47
C GLN A 147 0.50 15.93 -4.02
N VAL A 148 0.82 15.79 -2.73
CA VAL A 148 1.44 14.58 -2.18
C VAL A 148 0.49 13.38 -2.27
N ALA A 149 -0.81 13.57 -2.00
CA ALA A 149 -1.82 12.54 -2.17
C ALA A 149 -1.92 12.03 -3.61
N ARG A 150 -1.81 12.92 -4.60
CA ARG A 150 -1.81 12.57 -6.03
C ARG A 150 -0.54 11.81 -6.42
N LEU A 151 0.62 12.25 -5.96
CA LEU A 151 1.91 11.59 -6.23
C LEU A 151 1.97 10.19 -5.61
N GLU A 152 1.47 10.05 -4.37
CA GLU A 152 1.26 8.77 -3.70
C GLU A 152 0.38 7.83 -4.55
N ALA A 153 -0.74 8.31 -5.09
CA ALA A 153 -1.64 7.53 -5.93
C ALA A 153 -1.05 7.17 -7.31
N GLN A 154 -0.12 7.97 -7.82
CA GLN A 154 0.57 7.73 -9.09
C GLN A 154 1.72 6.73 -8.99
N GLY A 155 2.08 6.30 -7.77
CA GLY A 155 3.23 5.44 -7.52
C GLY A 155 4.58 6.15 -7.74
N GLU A 156 4.55 7.46 -7.94
CA GLU A 156 5.73 8.29 -8.05
C GLU A 156 6.30 8.48 -6.66
N GLY A 157 7.23 7.60 -6.29
CA GLY A 157 8.18 7.95 -5.26
C GLY A 157 8.95 9.17 -5.73
N VAL A 158 8.56 10.35 -5.23
CA VAL A 158 9.41 11.55 -5.26
C VAL A 158 10.70 11.15 -4.55
N THR A 159 11.68 10.72 -5.32
CA THR A 159 13.06 10.66 -4.91
C THR A 159 13.39 12.07 -4.42
N GLY A 160 13.93 12.19 -3.21
CA GLY A 160 14.18 13.46 -2.53
C GLY A 160 15.19 14.34 -3.27
N GLY A 161 14.74 14.94 -4.37
CA GLY A 161 15.46 15.87 -5.22
C GLY A 161 14.44 16.75 -5.93
N MET A 162 14.73 18.05 -5.97
CA MET A 162 13.87 19.10 -6.52
C MET A 162 13.38 18.76 -7.94
N GLN A 163 12.13 18.32 -8.09
CA GLN A 163 11.47 18.19 -9.39
C GLN A 163 10.93 19.58 -9.76
N ARG A 164 11.66 20.29 -10.63
CA ARG A 164 11.14 21.50 -11.26
C ARG A 164 9.90 21.14 -12.08
N PHE A 165 8.88 21.97 -11.98
CA PHE A 165 7.67 21.89 -12.81
C PHE A 165 8.04 22.21 -14.27
N THR A 166 8.54 21.21 -15.00
CA THR A 166 8.66 21.25 -16.45
C THR A 166 7.43 20.58 -17.01
N GLY A 167 6.53 21.40 -17.56
CA GLY A 167 5.24 20.96 -18.10
C GLY A 167 5.33 19.80 -19.07
N VAL A 168 5.11 18.60 -18.54
CA VAL A 168 4.28 17.51 -19.03
C VAL A 168 3.87 16.81 -17.73
N LEU A 169 2.58 16.59 -17.49
CA LEU A 169 2.15 15.78 -16.34
C LEU A 169 2.97 14.48 -16.37
N PRO A 170 3.75 14.15 -15.34
CA PRO A 170 4.45 12.89 -15.33
C PRO A 170 3.38 11.80 -15.41
N ALA A 171 3.56 10.93 -16.39
CA ALA A 171 2.60 9.89 -16.70
C ALA A 171 2.45 9.04 -15.44
N SER A 172 1.22 8.91 -14.96
CA SER A 172 0.91 7.89 -13.96
C SER A 172 1.50 6.56 -14.43
N LEU A 173 2.06 5.77 -13.51
CA LEU A 173 2.54 4.42 -13.82
C LEU A 173 1.42 3.50 -14.39
N PHE A 174 0.18 3.97 -14.43
CA PHE A 174 -0.95 3.29 -15.06
C PHE A 174 -1.86 4.25 -15.86
N THR A 175 -1.29 4.99 -16.81
CA THR A 175 -2.08 5.45 -17.97
C THR A 175 -1.99 4.37 -19.05
N LEU A 176 -2.43 3.15 -18.73
CA LEU A 176 -2.54 2.09 -19.73
C LEU A 176 -3.69 2.47 -20.67
N LEU A 177 -3.31 3.07 -21.79
CA LEU A 177 -4.12 3.11 -23.00
C LEU A 177 -3.65 1.93 -23.86
N GLY A 178 -4.57 1.08 -24.28
CA GLY A 178 -4.28 -0.12 -25.07
C GLY A 178 -4.46 -1.42 -24.28
N GLU A 179 -3.51 -2.33 -24.40
CA GLU A 179 -3.60 -3.69 -23.86
C GLU A 179 -2.93 -3.79 -22.49
N LEU A 180 -3.67 -4.29 -21.50
CA LEU A 180 -3.16 -4.67 -20.17
C LEU A 180 -2.94 -6.18 -20.14
N ARG A 181 -1.69 -6.63 -20.00
CA ARG A 181 -1.36 -8.05 -19.88
C ARG A 181 -1.47 -8.49 -18.43
N VAL A 182 -2.38 -9.42 -18.15
CA VAL A 182 -2.68 -9.92 -16.81
C VAL A 182 -2.23 -11.38 -16.69
N LEU A 183 -1.41 -11.70 -15.70
CA LEU A 183 -1.13 -13.08 -15.30
C LEU A 183 -2.12 -13.50 -14.21
N HIS A 184 -2.96 -14.49 -14.48
CA HIS A 184 -3.89 -15.05 -13.49
C HIS A 184 -3.39 -16.40 -12.98
N ILE A 185 -3.09 -16.47 -11.68
CA ILE A 185 -2.53 -17.67 -11.03
C ILE A 185 -3.60 -18.24 -10.08
N PRO A 186 -4.36 -19.27 -10.50
CA PRO A 186 -5.20 -20.02 -9.59
C PRO A 186 -4.32 -20.90 -8.69
N LEU A 187 -4.50 -20.79 -7.38
CA LEU A 187 -3.65 -21.49 -6.42
C LEU A 187 -4.42 -22.11 -5.24
N THR A 188 -3.83 -23.16 -4.67
CA THR A 188 -4.31 -23.89 -3.47
C THR A 188 -3.15 -24.19 -2.53
N PHE A 189 -3.46 -24.43 -1.26
CA PHE A 189 -2.50 -24.96 -0.30
C PHE A 189 -2.14 -26.41 -0.59
N ALA A 190 -1.02 -26.88 -0.02
CA ALA A 190 -0.58 -28.26 -0.15
C ALA A 190 -1.53 -29.28 0.50
N ASP A 191 -2.22 -28.90 1.59
CA ASP A 191 -2.94 -29.84 2.47
C ASP A 191 -4.37 -30.19 2.00
N PRO A 192 -5.32 -29.25 1.85
CA PRO A 192 -6.65 -29.62 1.42
C PRO A 192 -6.66 -29.90 -0.08
N ASN A 193 -7.25 -31.04 -0.46
CA ASN A 193 -7.53 -31.40 -1.86
C ASN A 193 -8.77 -30.61 -2.36
N THR A 194 -8.74 -29.29 -2.13
CA THR A 194 -9.80 -28.35 -2.50
C THR A 194 -9.98 -28.39 -4.01
N ILE A 195 -11.23 -28.39 -4.46
CA ILE A 195 -11.56 -28.34 -5.88
C ILE A 195 -10.98 -27.05 -6.44
N LEU A 196 -9.97 -27.21 -7.29
CA LEU A 196 -9.37 -26.11 -8.02
C LEU A 196 -10.38 -25.58 -9.02
N VAL A 197 -10.49 -24.25 -9.08
CA VAL A 197 -11.21 -23.58 -10.15
C VAL A 197 -10.57 -24.02 -11.46
N SER A 198 -11.39 -24.53 -12.39
CA SER A 198 -10.88 -24.97 -13.69
C SER A 198 -10.32 -23.78 -14.46
N GLU A 199 -9.32 -24.04 -15.31
CA GLU A 199 -8.72 -23.02 -16.18
C GLU A 199 -9.78 -22.29 -17.02
N ALA A 200 -10.75 -23.04 -17.57
CA ALA A 200 -11.86 -22.49 -18.32
C ALA A 200 -12.68 -21.47 -17.50
N LYS A 201 -12.93 -21.78 -16.22
CA LYS A 201 -13.68 -20.88 -15.34
C LYS A 201 -12.88 -19.62 -14.99
N CYS A 202 -11.56 -19.73 -14.84
CA CYS A 202 -10.68 -18.58 -14.68
C CYS A 202 -10.70 -17.67 -15.92
N TYR A 203 -10.68 -18.23 -17.12
CA TYR A 203 -10.81 -17.43 -18.36
C TYR A 203 -12.18 -16.75 -18.49
N GLU A 204 -13.27 -17.41 -18.08
CA GLU A 204 -14.59 -16.76 -18.02
C GLU A 204 -14.57 -15.51 -17.13
N VAL A 205 -14.03 -15.63 -15.91
CA VAL A 205 -13.93 -14.49 -14.98
C VAL A 205 -13.06 -13.37 -15.56
N MET A 206 -11.93 -13.71 -16.17
CA MET A 206 -11.05 -12.70 -16.76
C MET A 206 -11.66 -12.05 -18.01
N ARG A 207 -12.56 -12.74 -18.71
CA ARG A 207 -13.34 -12.16 -19.81
C ARG A 207 -14.32 -11.11 -19.29
N ASP A 208 -15.03 -11.39 -18.20
CA ASP A 208 -15.92 -10.41 -17.56
C ASP A 208 -15.14 -9.17 -17.09
N VAL A 209 -13.93 -9.37 -16.54
CA VAL A 209 -13.03 -8.28 -16.16
C VAL A 209 -12.59 -7.48 -17.38
N SER A 210 -12.24 -8.14 -18.48
CA SER A 210 -11.89 -7.46 -19.73
C SER A 210 -13.06 -6.64 -20.28
N ASP A 211 -14.27 -7.21 -20.28
CA ASP A 211 -15.49 -6.53 -20.74
C ASP A 211 -15.81 -5.30 -19.87
N PHE A 212 -15.62 -5.41 -18.55
CA PHE A 212 -15.76 -4.29 -17.63
C PHE A 212 -14.79 -3.16 -17.97
N PHE A 213 -13.49 -3.46 -18.10
CA PHE A 213 -12.49 -2.44 -18.45
C PHE A 213 -12.72 -1.85 -19.83
N TYR A 214 -13.12 -2.65 -20.81
CA TYR A 214 -13.45 -2.17 -22.16
C TYR A 214 -14.62 -1.18 -22.14
N ARG A 215 -15.70 -1.48 -21.41
CA ARG A 215 -16.87 -0.60 -21.30
C ARG A 215 -16.56 0.66 -20.49
N ALA A 216 -15.91 0.51 -19.33
CA ALA A 216 -15.59 1.62 -18.44
C ALA A 216 -14.59 2.60 -19.06
N SER A 217 -13.71 2.11 -19.95
CA SER A 217 -12.71 2.93 -20.65
C SER A 217 -13.17 3.47 -22.01
N TYR A 218 -14.44 3.24 -22.40
CA TYR A 218 -14.95 3.58 -23.73
C TYR A 218 -14.09 3.01 -24.88
N GLY A 219 -13.65 1.76 -24.73
CA GLY A 219 -12.83 1.04 -25.71
C GLY A 219 -11.36 1.42 -25.75
N ARG A 220 -10.85 2.15 -24.74
CA ARG A 220 -9.44 2.58 -24.68
C ARG A 220 -8.52 1.62 -23.93
N LEU A 221 -9.07 0.66 -23.19
CA LEU A 221 -8.33 -0.33 -22.41
C LEU A 221 -8.95 -1.71 -22.59
N THR A 222 -8.12 -2.70 -22.93
CA THR A 222 -8.50 -4.12 -22.98
C THR A 222 -7.57 -4.93 -22.10
N ALA A 223 -8.12 -5.77 -21.22
CA ALA A 223 -7.33 -6.64 -20.36
C ALA A 223 -7.16 -8.02 -21.02
N HIS A 224 -5.94 -8.37 -21.41
CA HIS A 224 -5.62 -9.68 -21.95
C HIS A 224 -5.02 -10.57 -20.85
N ALA A 225 -5.76 -11.60 -20.45
CA ALA A 225 -5.35 -12.48 -19.37
C ALA A 225 -4.71 -13.77 -19.88
N THR A 226 -3.61 -14.18 -19.26
CA THR A 226 -3.03 -15.51 -19.38
C THR A 226 -3.21 -16.23 -18.06
N VAL A 227 -3.91 -17.36 -18.08
CA VAL A 227 -4.17 -18.19 -16.89
C VAL A 227 -3.09 -19.27 -16.82
N THR A 228 -2.47 -19.44 -15.65
CA THR A 228 -1.55 -20.56 -15.42
C THR A 228 -2.33 -21.83 -15.12
N LEU A 229 -1.67 -22.99 -15.26
CA LEU A 229 -2.18 -24.21 -14.64
C LEU A 229 -2.36 -24.00 -13.13
N PRO A 230 -3.36 -24.67 -12.51
CA PRO A 230 -3.54 -24.66 -11.06
C PRO A 230 -2.27 -24.97 -10.28
N ILE A 231 -1.82 -24.02 -9.47
CA ILE A 231 -0.58 -24.13 -8.69
C ILE A 231 -0.88 -24.60 -7.27
N LYS A 232 -0.03 -25.49 -6.75
CA LYS A 232 0.00 -25.82 -5.32
C LYS A 232 1.13 -25.05 -4.66
N LEU A 233 0.82 -24.35 -3.58
CA LEU A 233 1.83 -23.68 -2.76
C LEU A 233 2.76 -24.72 -2.11
N PRO A 234 4.03 -24.36 -1.85
CA PRO A 234 5.02 -25.27 -1.28
C PRO A 234 4.70 -25.70 0.16
N HIS A 235 3.91 -24.90 0.88
CA HIS A 235 3.55 -25.14 2.27
C HIS A 235 2.03 -25.24 2.45
N ASN A 236 1.64 -25.75 3.62
CA ASN A 236 0.25 -25.84 3.99
C ASN A 236 -0.30 -24.52 4.57
N GLU A 237 -1.62 -24.48 4.75
CA GLU A 237 -2.31 -23.33 5.32
C GLU A 237 -1.78 -22.99 6.72
N ALA A 238 -1.58 -24.00 7.58
CA ALA A 238 -1.11 -23.80 8.95
C ALA A 238 0.27 -23.10 9.01
N TRP A 239 1.20 -23.47 8.12
CA TRP A 239 2.52 -22.83 8.05
C TRP A 239 2.40 -21.35 7.68
N HIS A 240 1.55 -21.02 6.72
CA HIS A 240 1.29 -19.63 6.33
C HIS A 240 0.56 -18.86 7.44
N MET A 241 -0.43 -19.46 8.10
CA MET A 241 -1.14 -18.83 9.23
C MET A 241 -0.25 -18.57 10.43
N GLN A 242 0.75 -19.41 10.69
CA GLN A 242 1.70 -19.17 11.79
C GLN A 242 2.52 -17.89 11.56
N LYS A 243 2.85 -17.56 10.30
CA LYS A 243 3.54 -16.30 9.96
C LYS A 243 2.67 -15.07 10.26
N ASP A 244 1.37 -15.24 10.15
CA ASP A 244 0.38 -14.21 10.45
C ASP A 244 0.14 -14.00 11.96
N SER A 245 0.72 -14.84 12.83
CA SER A 245 0.55 -14.73 14.28
C SER A 245 1.59 -13.80 14.92
N THR A 246 1.13 -12.98 15.87
CA THR A 246 1.98 -12.19 16.76
C THR A 246 2.61 -13.04 17.87
N GLU A 247 2.07 -14.24 18.11
CA GLU A 247 2.54 -15.20 19.11
C GLU A 247 3.38 -16.30 18.46
N GLY A 248 4.66 -16.02 18.21
CA GLY A 248 5.58 -16.97 17.61
C GLY A 248 7.00 -16.44 17.42
N PHE A 249 7.95 -17.33 17.13
CA PHE A 249 9.36 -16.98 16.91
C PHE A 249 9.63 -16.31 15.54
N SER A 250 8.68 -16.40 14.60
CA SER A 250 8.81 -15.83 13.25
C SER A 250 8.39 -14.36 13.23
N LYS A 251 9.34 -13.47 12.91
CA LYS A 251 9.14 -12.01 12.77
C LYS A 251 8.51 -11.57 11.44
N GLU A 252 8.10 -12.51 10.59
CA GLU A 252 7.58 -12.23 9.25
C GLU A 252 6.08 -11.97 9.33
N PHE A 253 5.68 -10.70 9.31
CA PHE A 253 4.28 -10.27 9.39
C PHE A 253 3.82 -9.87 7.96
N ASP A 254 2.79 -10.53 7.42
CA ASP A 254 2.26 -10.52 6.01
C ASP A 254 2.36 -11.89 5.31
N ALA A 255 1.63 -12.90 5.78
CA ALA A 255 1.59 -14.21 5.13
C ALA A 255 0.96 -14.17 3.73
N LEU A 256 0.05 -13.23 3.47
CA LEU A 256 -0.57 -13.05 2.15
C LEU A 256 0.46 -12.58 1.11
N GLY A 257 1.39 -11.71 1.50
CA GLY A 257 2.56 -11.34 0.70
C GLY A 257 3.46 -12.55 0.39
N LEU A 258 3.70 -13.40 1.39
CA LEU A 258 4.47 -14.65 1.22
C LEU A 258 3.77 -15.65 0.28
N GLU A 259 2.46 -15.84 0.43
CA GLU A 259 1.65 -16.66 -0.49
C GLU A 259 1.77 -16.13 -1.92
N HIS A 260 1.69 -14.81 -2.11
CA HIS A 260 1.83 -14.19 -3.42
C HIS A 260 3.25 -14.36 -3.99
N ALA A 261 4.29 -14.29 -3.16
CA ALA A 261 5.67 -14.51 -3.58
C ALA A 261 5.92 -15.97 -4.00
N HIS A 262 5.48 -16.93 -3.20
CA HIS A 262 5.55 -18.36 -3.53
C HIS A 262 4.76 -18.70 -4.80
N ALA A 263 3.57 -18.11 -4.98
CA ALA A 263 2.79 -18.29 -6.20
C ALA A 263 3.54 -17.85 -7.46
N ARG A 264 4.25 -16.70 -7.39
CA ARG A 264 5.09 -16.22 -8.50
C ARG A 264 6.29 -17.13 -8.76
N GLU A 265 6.91 -17.65 -7.71
CA GLU A 265 8.03 -18.60 -7.83
C GLU A 265 7.60 -19.90 -8.54
N GLU A 266 6.50 -20.50 -8.10
CA GLU A 266 5.98 -21.72 -8.71
C GLU A 266 5.49 -21.47 -10.15
N ALA A 267 4.87 -20.32 -10.43
CA ALA A 267 4.50 -19.94 -11.78
C ALA A 267 5.74 -19.80 -12.70
N ARG A 268 6.84 -19.26 -12.16
CA ARG A 268 8.10 -19.13 -12.90
C ARG A 268 8.69 -20.49 -13.28
N LYS A 269 8.60 -21.49 -12.40
CA LYS A 269 9.03 -22.86 -12.70
C LYS A 269 8.26 -23.49 -13.86
N LEU A 270 7.00 -23.09 -14.05
CA LEU A 270 6.16 -23.50 -15.17
C LEU A 270 6.38 -22.67 -16.45
N GLY A 271 7.32 -21.71 -16.44
CA GLY A 271 7.64 -20.86 -17.58
C GLY A 271 6.86 -19.54 -17.64
N TYR A 272 6.02 -19.24 -16.63
CA TYR A 272 5.31 -17.97 -16.54
C TYR A 272 6.12 -16.97 -15.70
N ASP A 273 6.90 -16.11 -16.35
CA ASP A 273 7.60 -15.03 -15.66
C ASP A 273 6.67 -13.83 -15.42
N SER A 274 6.48 -13.47 -14.16
CA SER A 274 5.71 -12.29 -13.74
C SER A 274 6.21 -10.98 -14.36
N GLY A 275 7.50 -10.87 -14.72
CA GLY A 275 8.06 -9.66 -15.33
C GLY A 275 7.55 -9.38 -16.76
N ASN A 276 6.96 -10.39 -17.42
CA ASN A 276 6.39 -10.25 -18.76
C ASN A 276 4.95 -9.69 -18.75
N PHE A 277 4.36 -9.49 -17.57
CA PHE A 277 2.99 -9.05 -17.40
C PHE A 277 2.94 -7.71 -16.67
N ASP A 278 1.92 -6.93 -16.97
CA ASP A 278 1.74 -5.60 -16.39
C ASP A 278 1.08 -5.70 -15.00
N THR A 279 0.32 -6.77 -14.76
CA THR A 279 -0.26 -7.08 -13.45
C THR A 279 -0.37 -8.58 -13.22
N VAL A 280 -0.28 -9.00 -11.95
CA VAL A 280 -0.37 -10.40 -11.53
C VAL A 280 -1.50 -10.53 -10.51
N VAL A 281 -2.40 -11.46 -10.76
CA VAL A 281 -3.54 -11.78 -9.90
C VAL A 281 -3.34 -13.20 -9.37
N ALA A 282 -3.02 -13.32 -8.09
CA ALA A 282 -2.94 -14.60 -7.39
C ALA A 282 -4.28 -14.88 -6.69
N ARG A 283 -4.98 -15.96 -7.05
CA ARG A 283 -6.28 -16.32 -6.47
C ARG A 283 -6.18 -17.61 -5.68
N LEU A 284 -6.14 -17.48 -4.35
CA LEU A 284 -6.16 -18.59 -3.41
C LEU A 284 -7.59 -19.12 -3.21
N THR A 285 -7.76 -20.43 -3.35
CA THR A 285 -9.02 -21.12 -3.03
C THR A 285 -8.83 -21.98 -1.78
N GLY A 286 -9.70 -21.82 -0.79
CA GLY A 286 -9.75 -22.69 0.39
C GLY A 286 -9.23 -22.10 1.70
N ARG A 287 -8.77 -20.83 1.72
CA ARG A 287 -8.46 -20.15 2.98
C ARG A 287 -9.76 -19.79 3.69
N VAL A 288 -9.94 -20.27 4.93
CA VAL A 288 -11.04 -19.78 5.77
C VAL A 288 -10.64 -18.40 6.28
N ALA A 289 -11.42 -17.38 5.93
CA ALA A 289 -11.28 -16.05 6.54
C ALA A 289 -11.74 -16.14 8.00
N GLN A 290 -10.85 -16.62 8.88
CA GLN A 290 -11.01 -16.54 10.32
C GLN A 290 -9.91 -15.63 10.85
N ARG A 291 -10.29 -14.39 11.12
CA ARG A 291 -9.64 -13.50 12.08
C ARG A 291 -10.72 -12.72 12.81
#